data_AF-A0A1H9H850-F1
#
_entry.id   AF-A0A1H9H850-F1
#
_cell.length_a   1.000
_cell.length_b   1.000
_cell.length_c   1.000
_cell.angle_alpha   90.00
_cell.angle_beta   90.00
_cell.angle_gamma   90.00
#
_symmetry.space_group_name_H-M   'P 1'
#
loop_
_entity.id
_entity.type
_entity.pdbx_description
1 polymer ?
#
loop_
_entity_poly.entity_id
_entity_poly.type
_entity_poly.pdbx_seq_one_letter_code
_entity_poly.pdbx_strand_id
1 'polypeptide(L)'
;MFKKISKTYLPLIALFVLSLSFQSCKTTRSLAKEAIEPGAPEEATFIVAHDVVFPECEGSFKYIFFRLYNPAYKNPFYVANLLKGGIKMTKTEEVPDLSHAAINFSLDDSYYGLTLGGEHQFAEEECAIPENNKYMKNCDPTKSEQITYGLRVTEEEFEKTQQFVEHYKNSTDIKYAPSLNFKLAIFSLKRKFFAPKDHKQFGTLIYPEDAKNKKVDRKKKDDYLNDFVCSTFIGYVLYNNVESVSKFFDENNIKYEYMNVTDISLIPGMTPLFYSNWDNYLEAANAFVEEYPEFKEYLSN
;
A
#
# COMPACT_ATOMS: atom_id res chain seq x y z
N MET A 1 -39.94 -32.81 -7.34
CA MET A 1 -38.52 -32.58 -7.68
C MET A 1 -37.81 -31.54 -6.79
N PHE A 2 -38.40 -31.09 -5.66
CA PHE A 2 -37.84 -30.02 -4.81
C PHE A 2 -37.22 -30.48 -3.47
N LYS A 3 -37.23 -31.78 -3.15
CA LYS A 3 -36.74 -32.31 -1.86
C LYS A 3 -35.26 -32.71 -1.83
N LYS A 4 -34.52 -32.59 -2.93
CA LYS A 4 -33.11 -33.02 -3.02
C LYS A 4 -32.07 -31.90 -3.01
N ILE A 5 -32.51 -30.63 -3.08
CA ILE A 5 -31.59 -29.47 -3.12
C ILE A 5 -31.21 -29.03 -1.69
N SER A 6 -31.99 -29.35 -0.65
CA SER A 6 -31.76 -28.75 0.66
C SER A 6 -30.54 -29.30 1.42
N LYS A 7 -30.10 -30.54 1.20
CA LYS A 7 -29.03 -31.15 2.01
C LYS A 7 -27.61 -30.75 1.59
N THR A 8 -27.39 -30.45 0.31
CA THR A 8 -26.04 -30.15 -0.21
C THR A 8 -25.64 -28.70 0.01
N TYR A 9 -26.62 -27.78 0.05
CA TYR A 9 -26.38 -26.35 0.23
C TYR A 9 -26.63 -25.86 1.66
N LEU A 10 -27.24 -26.68 2.53
CA LEU A 10 -27.40 -26.36 3.96
C LEU A 10 -26.09 -25.97 4.66
N PRO A 11 -24.95 -26.67 4.48
CA PRO A 11 -23.70 -26.26 5.12
C PRO A 11 -23.13 -24.96 4.55
N LEU A 12 -23.37 -24.65 3.26
CA LEU A 12 -23.00 -23.37 2.65
C LEU A 12 -23.86 -22.21 3.14
N ILE A 13 -25.16 -22.42 3.27
CA ILE A 13 -26.09 -21.43 3.83
C ILE A 13 -25.80 -21.21 5.32
N ALA A 14 -25.47 -22.27 6.07
CA ALA A 14 -25.04 -22.15 7.46
C ALA A 14 -23.71 -21.37 7.59
N LEU A 15 -22.74 -21.58 6.70
CA LEU A 15 -21.50 -20.78 6.63
C LEU A 15 -21.78 -19.31 6.29
N PHE A 16 -22.73 -19.05 5.38
CA PHE A 16 -23.14 -17.69 5.01
C PHE A 16 -23.85 -16.97 6.17
N VAL A 17 -24.71 -17.67 6.91
CA VAL A 17 -25.41 -17.13 8.11
C VAL A 17 -24.47 -16.99 9.31
N LEU A 18 -23.46 -17.86 9.47
CA LEU A 18 -22.37 -17.71 10.45
C LEU A 18 -21.48 -16.50 10.14
N SER A 19 -21.24 -16.19 8.86
CA SER A 19 -20.50 -14.98 8.47
C SER A 19 -21.25 -13.67 8.74
N LEU A 20 -22.59 -13.74 8.89
CA LEU A 20 -23.45 -12.60 9.21
C LEU A 20 -23.69 -12.43 10.72
N SER A 21 -23.35 -13.42 11.56
CA SER A 21 -23.65 -13.43 13.00
C SER A 21 -22.48 -13.05 13.92
N PHE A 22 -21.33 -12.65 13.36
CA PHE A 22 -20.24 -12.00 14.10
C PHE A 22 -20.21 -10.46 13.92
N GLN A 23 -21.36 -9.82 13.73
CA GLN A 23 -21.49 -8.38 13.92
C GLN A 23 -21.72 -8.06 15.41
N SER A 24 -20.71 -8.33 16.24
CA SER A 24 -20.56 -7.66 17.53
C SER A 24 -19.59 -6.50 17.32
N CYS A 25 -20.12 -5.29 17.43
CA CYS A 25 -19.45 -4.02 17.26
C CYS A 25 -18.10 -3.92 17.99
N LYS A 26 -17.01 -3.91 17.22
CA LYS A 26 -15.99 -2.84 17.21
C LYS A 26 -15.45 -2.74 15.78
N THR A 27 -15.60 -1.59 15.15
CA THR A 27 -15.16 -1.32 13.77
C THR A 27 -13.69 -0.91 13.76
N THR A 28 -13.01 -1.10 12.61
CA THR A 28 -11.65 -0.62 12.29
C THR A 28 -11.41 0.87 12.63
N ARG A 29 -12.51 1.61 12.87
CA ARG A 29 -12.63 2.98 13.37
C ARG A 29 -12.08 3.21 14.79
N SER A 30 -11.65 2.19 15.57
CA SER A 30 -11.00 2.41 16.88
C SER A 30 -9.47 2.27 16.88
N LEU A 31 -8.85 1.67 15.85
CA LEU A 31 -7.38 1.47 15.79
C LEU A 31 -6.66 2.64 15.10
N ALA A 32 -7.25 3.30 14.10
CA ALA A 32 -6.68 4.57 13.61
C ALA A 32 -6.86 5.73 14.62
N LYS A 33 -7.69 5.52 15.65
CA LYS A 33 -8.24 6.57 16.52
C LYS A 33 -7.48 6.78 17.83
N GLU A 34 -6.52 5.92 18.16
CA GLU A 34 -5.75 5.95 19.41
C GLU A 34 -4.28 6.38 19.18
N ALA A 35 -3.81 6.31 17.94
CA ALA A 35 -2.47 6.78 17.55
C ALA A 35 -2.42 8.28 17.20
N ILE A 36 -3.59 8.91 16.98
CA ILE A 36 -3.69 10.31 16.53
C ILE A 36 -4.09 11.26 17.68
N GLU A 37 -4.83 10.81 18.72
CA GLU A 37 -5.12 11.60 19.95
C GLU A 37 -5.73 10.73 21.09
N PRO A 38 -5.59 11.13 22.38
CA PRO A 38 -5.82 10.26 23.55
C PRO A 38 -7.29 10.08 23.94
N GLY A 39 -7.67 8.84 24.32
CA GLY A 39 -8.99 8.51 24.89
C GLY A 39 -9.63 7.20 24.38
N ALA A 40 -8.86 6.21 23.96
CA ALA A 40 -9.38 4.94 23.45
C ALA A 40 -9.22 3.77 24.47
N PRO A 41 -9.92 2.64 24.26
CA PRO A 41 -10.10 1.61 25.29
C PRO A 41 -8.87 0.69 25.43
N GLU A 42 -8.44 0.50 26.69
CA GLU A 42 -7.27 -0.22 27.28
C GLU A 42 -6.61 -1.44 26.59
N GLU A 43 -7.14 -2.01 25.50
CA GLU A 43 -6.70 -3.32 24.99
C GLU A 43 -6.19 -3.33 23.53
N ALA A 44 -5.85 -2.17 22.95
CA ALA A 44 -5.22 -2.10 21.63
C ALA A 44 -3.71 -1.87 21.72
N THR A 45 -2.92 -2.86 21.32
CA THR A 45 -1.47 -2.74 21.09
C THR A 45 -1.21 -2.39 19.62
N PHE A 46 -0.32 -1.44 19.37
CA PHE A 46 0.25 -1.18 18.04
C PHE A 46 1.70 -1.64 18.06
N ILE A 47 2.06 -2.64 17.25
CA ILE A 47 3.48 -2.88 16.94
C ILE A 47 3.89 -1.87 15.88
N VAL A 48 4.79 -0.98 16.25
CA VAL A 48 5.32 0.05 15.38
C VAL A 48 6.79 -0.22 15.11
N ALA A 49 7.24 -0.02 13.87
CA ALA A 49 8.63 -0.13 13.44
C ALA A 49 9.53 1.00 14.01
N HIS A 50 9.25 1.47 15.23
CA HIS A 50 10.08 2.42 15.99
C HIS A 50 11.45 1.85 16.35
N ASP A 51 11.67 0.54 16.19
CA ASP A 51 12.93 -0.12 16.56
C ASP A 51 14.01 -0.06 15.45
N VAL A 52 13.70 0.53 14.30
CA VAL A 52 14.70 0.77 13.24
C VAL A 52 14.98 2.27 13.17
N VAL A 53 16.02 2.67 13.91
CA VAL A 53 16.59 4.01 13.85
C VAL A 53 17.32 4.15 12.51
N PHE A 54 16.84 5.05 11.65
CA PHE A 54 17.64 5.48 10.51
C PHE A 54 18.71 6.43 10.98
N PRO A 55 19.87 6.46 10.30
CA PRO A 55 20.77 7.58 10.41
C PRO A 55 19.96 8.86 10.18
N GLU A 56 20.09 9.85 11.07
CA GLU A 56 19.69 11.21 10.73
C GLU A 56 20.38 11.57 9.41
N CYS A 57 19.60 12.00 8.41
CA CYS A 57 20.20 12.48 7.16
C CYS A 57 20.97 13.78 7.49
N GLU A 58 22.30 13.70 7.53
CA GLU A 58 23.17 14.88 7.57
C GLU A 58 23.04 15.64 6.24
N GLY A 59 22.55 16.89 6.28
CA GLY A 59 22.44 17.76 5.10
C GLY A 59 21.01 18.11 4.66
N SER A 60 20.86 18.59 3.42
CA SER A 60 19.57 18.89 2.81
C SER A 60 18.79 17.59 2.55
N PHE A 61 17.50 17.62 2.88
CA PHE A 61 16.61 16.47 2.73
C PHE A 61 15.35 16.86 1.98
N LYS A 62 14.74 15.86 1.35
CA LYS A 62 13.45 15.98 0.66
C LYS A 62 12.55 14.80 1.06
N TYR A 63 11.26 14.91 0.77
CA TYR A 63 10.27 13.88 1.05
C TYR A 63 9.77 13.22 -0.24
N ILE A 64 9.76 11.89 -0.26
CA ILE A 64 8.99 11.11 -1.23
C ILE A 64 7.66 10.77 -0.56
N PHE A 65 6.55 11.00 -1.25
CA PHE A 65 5.22 10.75 -0.72
C PHE A 65 4.62 9.46 -1.26
N PHE A 66 3.88 8.76 -0.41
CA PHE A 66 3.17 7.54 -0.76
C PHE A 66 1.74 7.67 -0.31
N ARG A 67 0.82 7.43 -1.23
CA ARG A 67 -0.59 7.33 -0.91
C ARG A 67 -0.95 5.86 -0.82
N LEU A 68 -1.38 5.42 0.35
CA LEU A 68 -1.91 4.08 0.53
C LEU A 68 -3.43 4.17 0.65
N TYR A 69 -4.15 3.41 -0.16
CA TYR A 69 -5.59 3.54 -0.32
C TYR A 69 -6.36 2.37 0.28
N ASN A 70 -7.58 2.66 0.73
CA ASN A 70 -8.63 1.70 1.06
C ASN A 70 -9.88 1.97 0.20
N PRO A 71 -9.89 1.59 -1.10
CA PRO A 71 -10.97 1.95 -2.02
C PRO A 71 -12.31 1.31 -1.62
N ALA A 72 -13.40 2.08 -1.65
CA ALA A 72 -14.75 1.60 -1.44
C ALA A 72 -15.47 1.44 -2.77
N TYR A 73 -15.43 0.25 -3.37
CA TYR A 73 -16.09 0.03 -4.66
C TYR A 73 -17.62 0.03 -4.53
N LYS A 74 -18.29 0.72 -5.46
CA LYS A 74 -19.75 0.86 -5.55
C LYS A 74 -20.46 -0.50 -5.68
N ASN A 75 -19.83 -1.47 -6.34
CA ASN A 75 -20.37 -2.83 -6.50
C ASN A 75 -19.65 -3.82 -5.56
N PRO A 76 -20.35 -4.48 -4.62
CA PRO A 76 -19.75 -5.45 -3.70
C PRO A 76 -19.13 -6.68 -4.40
N PHE A 77 -19.60 -7.03 -5.59
CA PHE A 77 -19.10 -8.17 -6.39
C PHE A 77 -18.00 -7.79 -7.38
N TYR A 78 -17.54 -6.53 -7.36
CA TYR A 78 -16.42 -6.12 -8.19
C TYR A 78 -15.16 -6.93 -7.83
N VAL A 79 -14.41 -7.41 -8.81
CA VAL A 79 -13.26 -8.31 -8.58
C VAL A 79 -12.24 -7.71 -7.60
N ALA A 80 -12.06 -6.38 -7.61
CA ALA A 80 -11.17 -5.70 -6.70
C ALA A 80 -11.66 -5.71 -5.23
N ASN A 81 -12.98 -5.82 -4.98
CA ASN A 81 -13.52 -6.05 -3.63
C ASN A 81 -13.15 -7.43 -3.09
N LEU A 82 -13.14 -8.46 -3.94
CA LEU A 82 -12.69 -9.81 -3.55
C LEU A 82 -11.20 -9.81 -3.19
N LEU A 83 -10.37 -9.14 -4.00
CA LEU A 83 -8.95 -8.99 -3.72
C LEU A 83 -8.71 -8.23 -2.41
N LYS A 84 -9.41 -7.11 -2.20
CA LYS A 84 -9.38 -6.34 -0.95
C LYS A 84 -9.78 -7.18 0.26
N GLY A 85 -10.85 -7.96 0.16
CA GLY A 85 -11.29 -8.88 1.22
C GLY A 85 -10.23 -9.94 1.54
N GLY A 86 -9.59 -10.52 0.51
CA GLY A 86 -8.51 -11.47 0.67
C GLY A 86 -7.28 -10.87 1.37
N ILE A 87 -6.86 -9.66 0.97
CA ILE A 87 -5.76 -8.92 1.62
C ILE A 87 -6.09 -8.71 3.11
N LYS A 88 -7.29 -8.21 3.42
CA LYS A 88 -7.74 -7.99 4.79
C LYS A 88 -7.71 -9.28 5.63
N MET A 89 -8.17 -10.40 5.09
CA MET A 89 -8.21 -11.68 5.81
C MET A 89 -6.81 -12.28 6.05
N THR A 90 -5.85 -11.96 5.20
CA THR A 90 -4.49 -12.53 5.24
C THR A 90 -3.47 -11.61 5.88
N LYS A 91 -3.87 -10.40 6.24
CA LYS A 91 -3.04 -9.44 6.95
C LYS A 91 -2.59 -9.96 8.31
N THR A 92 -1.31 -9.77 8.59
CA THR A 92 -0.67 -10.11 9.87
C THR A 92 -0.35 -8.88 10.71
N GLU A 93 -0.32 -7.71 10.07
CA GLU A 93 0.19 -6.47 10.68
C GLU A 93 -0.94 -5.66 11.28
N GLU A 94 -0.65 -4.93 12.35
CA GLU A 94 -1.61 -4.07 13.06
C GLU A 94 -1.70 -2.66 12.48
N VAL A 95 -1.75 -2.55 11.15
CA VAL A 95 -1.93 -1.28 10.42
C VAL A 95 -3.37 -1.15 9.89
N PRO A 96 -3.78 -0.03 9.25
CA PRO A 96 -5.09 0.08 8.56
C PRO A 96 -5.21 -0.82 7.32
N ASP A 97 -6.43 -1.19 6.93
CA ASP A 97 -6.68 -2.08 5.77
C ASP A 97 -6.46 -1.31 4.46
N LEU A 98 -5.29 -1.48 3.86
CA LEU A 98 -4.87 -0.76 2.65
C LEU A 98 -4.64 -1.77 1.52
N SER A 99 -5.15 -1.48 0.32
CA SER A 99 -5.17 -2.43 -0.80
C SER A 99 -4.66 -1.86 -2.13
N HIS A 100 -4.29 -0.58 -2.16
CA HIS A 100 -3.61 0.03 -3.31
C HIS A 100 -2.55 1.02 -2.82
N ALA A 101 -1.58 1.34 -3.68
CA ALA A 101 -0.50 2.25 -3.35
C ALA A 101 -0.05 3.04 -4.58
N ALA A 102 0.32 4.30 -4.37
CA ALA A 102 0.86 5.19 -5.39
C ALA A 102 1.96 6.07 -4.79
N ILE A 103 2.82 6.63 -5.63
CA ILE A 103 3.99 7.42 -5.26
C ILE A 103 3.93 8.82 -5.88
N ASN A 104 4.37 9.85 -5.16
CA ASN A 104 4.51 11.20 -5.69
C ASN A 104 5.69 11.94 -5.05
N PHE A 105 6.02 13.09 -5.63
CA PHE A 105 7.07 14.01 -5.19
C PHE A 105 6.49 15.40 -4.84
N SER A 106 5.16 15.52 -4.87
CA SER A 106 4.38 16.63 -4.33
C SER A 106 3.20 16.06 -3.52
N LEU A 107 2.58 16.92 -2.70
CA LEU A 107 1.36 16.65 -1.95
C LEU A 107 0.09 16.96 -2.77
N ASP A 108 0.24 17.36 -4.04
CA ASP A 108 -0.90 17.55 -4.94
C ASP A 108 -1.65 16.23 -5.18
N ASP A 109 -2.90 16.33 -5.60
CA ASP A 109 -3.75 15.17 -5.86
C ASP A 109 -3.45 14.49 -7.21
N SER A 110 -2.18 14.31 -7.59
CA SER A 110 -1.78 13.58 -8.80
C SER A 110 -0.65 12.61 -8.51
N TYR A 111 -1.00 11.45 -7.93
CA TYR A 111 -0.01 10.43 -7.57
C TYR A 111 0.21 9.46 -8.72
N TYR A 112 1.45 9.01 -8.92
CA TYR A 112 1.74 7.97 -9.91
C TYR A 112 1.45 6.59 -9.33
N GLY A 113 0.48 5.90 -9.91
CA GLY A 113 0.10 4.56 -9.48
C GLY A 113 0.03 3.56 -10.61
N LEU A 114 0.22 2.29 -10.25
CA LEU A 114 0.14 1.16 -11.17
C LEU A 114 -1.19 0.44 -10.95
N THR A 115 -2.16 0.69 -11.84
CA THR A 115 -3.54 0.19 -11.72
C THR A 115 -3.96 -0.73 -12.86
N LEU A 116 -4.81 -1.70 -12.52
CA LEU A 116 -5.44 -2.60 -13.46
C LEU A 116 -6.57 -1.87 -14.21
N GLY A 117 -6.52 -1.87 -15.55
CA GLY A 117 -7.65 -1.49 -16.41
C GLY A 117 -7.41 -0.33 -17.38
N GLY A 118 -6.20 0.22 -17.43
CA GLY A 118 -5.77 1.27 -18.37
C GLY A 118 -5.18 0.76 -19.70
N GLU A 119 -5.09 1.66 -20.70
CA GLU A 119 -4.21 1.47 -21.87
C GLU A 119 -2.74 1.66 -21.45
N HIS A 120 -2.50 2.66 -20.59
CA HIS A 120 -1.31 2.80 -19.76
C HIS A 120 -1.66 2.32 -18.36
N GLN A 121 -0.91 1.33 -17.86
CA GLN A 121 -1.18 0.72 -16.54
C GLN A 121 -0.45 1.46 -15.42
N PHE A 122 0.58 2.25 -15.73
CA PHE A 122 1.19 3.23 -14.84
C PHE A 122 0.75 4.62 -15.28
N ALA A 123 0.06 5.36 -14.41
CA ALA A 123 -0.54 6.64 -14.74
C ALA A 123 -0.72 7.50 -13.49
N GLU A 124 -1.06 8.77 -13.72
CA GLU A 124 -1.50 9.68 -12.66
C GLU A 124 -2.88 9.25 -12.11
N GLU A 125 -3.01 9.36 -10.80
CA GLU A 125 -4.18 8.98 -10.00
C GLU A 125 -4.62 10.16 -9.15
N GLU A 126 -5.76 10.74 -9.54
CA GLU A 126 -6.42 11.84 -8.83
C GLU A 126 -7.60 11.29 -8.03
N CYS A 127 -7.58 11.47 -6.71
CA CYS A 127 -8.63 10.98 -5.82
C CYS A 127 -9.90 11.84 -5.87
N ALA A 128 -9.74 13.14 -6.02
CA ALA A 128 -10.83 14.11 -6.07
C ALA A 128 -11.65 13.99 -7.36
N ILE A 129 -11.07 13.41 -8.42
CA ILE A 129 -11.73 13.22 -9.72
C ILE A 129 -11.63 11.75 -10.17
N PRO A 130 -12.29 10.82 -9.43
CA PRO A 130 -12.15 9.39 -9.68
C PRO A 130 -12.65 8.97 -11.07
N GLU A 131 -13.49 9.78 -11.73
CA GLU A 131 -14.02 9.54 -13.07
C GLU A 131 -12.92 9.48 -14.15
N ASN A 132 -11.81 10.18 -13.92
CA ASN A 132 -10.69 10.27 -14.87
C ASN A 132 -9.84 8.99 -14.90
N ASN A 133 -9.93 8.15 -13.87
CA ASN A 133 -9.16 6.92 -13.77
C ASN A 133 -10.05 5.67 -13.90
N LYS A 134 -9.70 4.78 -14.84
CA LYS A 134 -10.49 3.58 -15.16
C LYS A 134 -10.65 2.62 -13.97
N TYR A 135 -9.70 2.59 -13.04
CA TYR A 135 -9.76 1.83 -11.81
C TYR A 135 -10.60 2.55 -10.73
N MET A 136 -10.39 3.85 -10.56
CA MET A 136 -10.99 4.64 -9.48
C MET A 136 -12.47 4.99 -9.73
N LYS A 137 -12.93 5.10 -10.98
CA LYS A 137 -14.32 5.51 -11.32
C LYS A 137 -15.42 4.64 -10.69
N ASN A 138 -15.10 3.39 -10.38
CA ASN A 138 -16.00 2.44 -9.74
C ASN A 138 -16.02 2.56 -8.21
N CYS A 139 -15.25 3.48 -7.63
CA CYS A 139 -15.19 3.74 -6.21
C CYS A 139 -16.14 4.87 -5.79
N ASP A 140 -16.57 4.83 -4.54
CA ASP A 140 -17.31 5.88 -3.85
C ASP A 140 -16.29 6.78 -3.14
N PRO A 141 -16.02 8.00 -3.63
CA PRO A 141 -14.95 8.84 -3.09
C PRO A 141 -15.20 9.24 -1.63
N THR A 142 -16.47 9.37 -1.21
CA THR A 142 -16.86 9.73 0.17
C THR A 142 -16.57 8.62 1.19
N LYS A 143 -16.40 7.38 0.72
CA LYS A 143 -16.14 6.18 1.55
C LYS A 143 -14.76 5.58 1.30
N SER A 144 -14.06 6.04 0.28
CA SER A 144 -12.74 5.53 -0.06
C SER A 144 -11.73 6.31 0.76
N GLU A 145 -10.99 5.58 1.59
CA GLU A 145 -10.07 6.17 2.55
C GLU A 145 -8.64 6.15 1.98
N GLN A 146 -7.79 7.05 2.47
CA GLN A 146 -6.37 7.06 2.14
C GLN A 146 -5.55 7.55 3.34
N ILE A 147 -4.29 7.13 3.38
CA ILE A 147 -3.28 7.69 4.27
C ILE A 147 -2.06 8.09 3.41
N THR A 148 -1.67 9.35 3.53
CA THR A 148 -0.45 9.88 2.92
C THR A 148 0.70 9.62 3.88
N TYR A 149 1.76 9.02 3.39
CA TYR A 149 3.01 8.83 4.11
C TYR A 149 4.12 9.63 3.44
N GLY A 150 5.09 10.09 4.24
CA GLY A 150 6.34 10.68 3.77
C GLY A 150 7.52 9.81 4.16
N LEU A 151 8.47 9.65 3.23
CA LEU A 151 9.80 9.11 3.50
C LEU A 151 10.83 10.23 3.30
N ARG A 152 11.51 10.61 4.37
CA ARG A 152 12.62 11.56 4.33
C ARG A 152 13.84 10.89 3.69
N VAL A 153 14.40 11.51 2.67
CA VAL A 153 15.57 11.03 1.91
C VAL A 153 16.53 12.18 1.63
N THR A 154 17.75 11.86 1.20
CA THR A 154 18.67 12.88 0.68
C THR A 154 18.17 13.47 -0.63
N GLU A 155 18.60 14.69 -0.99
CA GLU A 155 18.27 15.30 -2.28
C GLU A 155 18.69 14.42 -3.47
N GLU A 156 19.86 13.77 -3.38
CA GLU A 156 20.35 12.86 -4.43
C GLU A 156 19.42 11.65 -4.61
N GLU A 157 18.96 11.03 -3.52
CA GLU A 157 18.01 9.91 -3.57
C GLU A 157 16.64 10.35 -4.08
N PHE A 158 16.18 11.55 -3.72
CA PHE A 158 14.94 12.15 -4.22
C PHE A 158 15.01 12.33 -5.74
N GLU A 159 16.03 13.02 -6.26
CA GLU A 159 16.21 13.25 -7.70
C GLU A 159 16.34 11.93 -8.47
N LYS A 160 17.12 10.99 -7.93
CA LYS A 160 17.26 9.65 -8.50
C LYS A 160 15.91 8.94 -8.57
N THR A 161 15.14 8.96 -7.50
CA THR A 161 13.83 8.29 -7.43
C THR A 161 12.84 8.93 -8.39
N GLN A 162 12.82 10.26 -8.46
CA GLN A 162 11.98 11.02 -9.38
C GLN A 162 12.28 10.68 -10.83
N GLN A 163 13.55 10.71 -11.25
CA GLN A 163 13.96 10.31 -12.60
C GLN A 163 13.58 8.86 -12.93
N PHE A 164 13.66 7.98 -11.93
CA PHE A 164 13.34 6.58 -12.08
C PHE A 164 11.84 6.36 -12.29
N VAL A 165 10.99 7.05 -11.52
CA VAL A 165 9.53 7.05 -11.71
C VAL A 165 9.14 7.68 -13.04
N GLU A 166 9.76 8.80 -13.41
CA GLU A 166 9.51 9.50 -14.67
C GLU A 166 9.89 8.64 -15.90
N HIS A 167 10.95 7.83 -15.79
CA HIS A 167 11.27 6.83 -16.81
C HIS A 167 10.11 5.86 -17.05
N TYR A 168 9.47 5.37 -15.98
CA TYR A 168 8.33 4.47 -16.09
C TYR A 168 7.06 5.17 -16.56
N LYS A 169 6.81 6.41 -16.15
CA LYS A 169 5.72 7.25 -16.65
C LYS A 169 5.78 7.40 -18.17
N ASN A 170 6.97 7.66 -18.70
CA ASN A 170 7.18 7.85 -20.13
C ASN A 170 7.38 6.54 -20.92
N SER A 171 7.45 5.39 -20.25
CA SER A 171 7.64 4.08 -20.87
C SER A 171 6.30 3.39 -21.07
N THR A 172 6.04 2.91 -22.29
CA THR A 172 4.87 2.08 -22.59
C THR A 172 5.03 0.62 -22.16
N ASP A 173 6.20 0.25 -21.65
CA ASP A 173 6.56 -1.15 -21.44
C ASP A 173 6.11 -1.69 -20.08
N ILE A 174 5.76 -0.81 -19.13
CA ILE A 174 5.31 -1.24 -17.80
C ILE A 174 3.89 -1.79 -17.84
N LYS A 175 3.73 -2.98 -17.29
CA LYS A 175 2.49 -3.71 -17.20
C LYS A 175 2.17 -4.03 -15.75
N TYR A 176 0.93 -3.76 -15.39
CA TYR A 176 0.29 -4.38 -14.24
C TYR A 176 0.20 -5.88 -14.50
N ALA A 177 0.85 -6.69 -13.66
CA ALA A 177 0.96 -8.14 -13.81
C ALA A 177 -0.03 -8.86 -12.87
N PRO A 178 -1.23 -9.28 -13.34
CA PRO A 178 -2.26 -9.83 -12.47
C PRO A 178 -1.87 -11.19 -11.87
N SER A 179 -1.00 -11.94 -12.55
CA SER A 179 -0.45 -13.21 -12.06
C SER A 179 0.35 -13.02 -10.76
N LEU A 180 1.02 -11.88 -10.59
CA LEU A 180 1.73 -11.56 -9.35
C LEU A 180 0.78 -11.39 -8.17
N ASN A 181 -0.46 -10.92 -8.37
CA ASN A 181 -1.46 -10.89 -7.28
C ASN A 181 -1.77 -12.29 -6.76
N PHE A 182 -1.81 -13.31 -7.62
CA PHE A 182 -2.06 -14.68 -7.18
C PHE A 182 -0.88 -15.23 -6.37
N LYS A 183 0.35 -14.95 -6.83
CA LYS A 183 1.59 -15.25 -6.10
C LYS A 183 1.59 -14.60 -4.71
N LEU A 184 1.26 -13.30 -4.64
CA LEU A 184 1.14 -12.55 -3.39
C LEU A 184 0.04 -13.10 -2.48
N ALA A 185 -1.15 -13.40 -3.02
CA ALA A 185 -2.25 -13.95 -2.24
C ALA A 185 -1.88 -15.30 -1.59
N ILE A 186 -1.26 -16.20 -2.35
CA ILE A 186 -0.78 -17.48 -1.81
C ILE A 186 0.28 -17.25 -0.72
N PHE A 187 1.22 -16.34 -0.97
CA PHE A 187 2.25 -16.01 0.01
C PHE A 187 1.64 -15.45 1.30
N SER A 188 0.70 -14.52 1.22
CA SER A 188 -0.01 -13.94 2.37
C SER A 188 -0.83 -14.98 3.13
N LEU A 189 -1.47 -15.94 2.44
CA LEU A 189 -2.13 -17.09 3.08
C LEU A 189 -1.13 -17.96 3.86
N LYS A 190 0.01 -18.30 3.23
CA LYS A 190 1.09 -19.08 3.87
C LYS A 190 1.63 -18.35 5.11
N ARG A 191 1.96 -17.07 4.96
CA ARG A 191 2.40 -16.17 6.04
C ARG A 191 1.42 -16.15 7.21
N LYS A 192 0.12 -15.95 6.96
CA LYS A 192 -0.89 -15.84 8.03
C LYS A 192 -1.16 -17.15 8.76
N PHE A 193 -1.35 -18.24 8.02
CA PHE A 193 -1.92 -19.47 8.58
C PHE A 193 -0.88 -20.56 8.84
N PHE A 194 0.26 -20.54 8.15
CA PHE A 194 1.22 -21.65 8.14
C PHE A 194 2.63 -21.27 8.61
N ALA A 195 2.98 -19.98 8.68
CA ALA A 195 4.27 -19.56 9.23
C ALA A 195 4.26 -19.56 10.78
N PRO A 196 5.43 -19.80 11.41
CA PRO A 196 5.65 -19.55 12.85
C PRO A 196 5.32 -18.09 13.23
N LYS A 197 4.87 -17.85 14.48
CA LYS A 197 4.40 -16.51 14.92
C LYS A 197 5.45 -15.41 14.76
N ASP A 198 6.69 -15.72 15.09
CA ASP A 198 7.89 -14.87 14.99
C ASP A 198 8.33 -14.60 13.54
N HIS A 199 7.71 -15.26 12.55
CA HIS A 199 8.01 -15.09 11.12
C HIS A 199 6.79 -14.57 10.33
N LYS A 200 5.82 -13.98 11.03
CA LYS A 200 4.62 -13.39 10.40
C LYS A 200 4.76 -11.89 10.15
N GLN A 201 5.71 -11.22 10.78
CA GLN A 201 5.86 -9.77 10.69
C GLN A 201 6.82 -9.39 9.57
N PHE A 202 6.63 -8.21 9.01
CA PHE A 202 7.53 -7.61 8.04
C PHE A 202 8.96 -7.56 8.62
N GLY A 203 9.96 -7.92 7.81
CA GLY A 203 11.36 -8.08 8.25
C GLY A 203 11.71 -9.43 8.88
N THR A 204 10.73 -10.29 9.18
CA THR A 204 10.97 -11.64 9.74
C THR A 204 10.46 -12.78 8.83
N LEU A 205 10.07 -12.43 7.60
CA LEU A 205 9.36 -13.34 6.71
C LEU A 205 10.27 -14.42 6.12
N ILE A 206 9.75 -15.64 6.03
CA ILE A 206 10.39 -16.73 5.28
C ILE A 206 9.90 -16.66 3.83
N TYR A 207 10.79 -16.23 2.94
CA TYR A 207 10.52 -16.17 1.51
C TYR A 207 10.88 -17.49 0.79
N PRO A 208 10.30 -17.76 -0.38
CA PRO A 208 10.76 -18.84 -1.27
C PRO A 208 12.26 -18.70 -1.61
N GLU A 209 12.96 -19.81 -1.78
CA GLU A 209 14.42 -19.83 -2.02
C GLU A 209 14.84 -19.12 -3.31
N ASP A 210 13.97 -19.10 -4.32
CA ASP A 210 14.20 -18.43 -5.60
C ASP A 210 13.90 -16.92 -5.55
N ALA A 211 13.37 -16.43 -4.42
CA ALA A 211 13.00 -15.03 -4.25
C ALA A 211 14.24 -14.13 -4.19
N LYS A 212 14.30 -13.13 -5.07
CA LYS A 212 15.46 -12.23 -5.15
C LYS A 212 15.07 -10.81 -5.54
N ASN A 213 15.75 -9.86 -4.92
CA ASN A 213 15.68 -8.46 -5.32
C ASN A 213 16.63 -8.24 -6.51
N LYS A 214 16.20 -7.44 -7.48
CA LYS A 214 17.02 -7.00 -8.62
C LYS A 214 17.51 -5.58 -8.36
N LYS A 215 18.84 -5.39 -8.40
CA LYS A 215 19.48 -4.08 -8.53
C LYS A 215 19.61 -3.73 -10.01
N VAL A 216 19.26 -2.51 -10.37
CA VAL A 216 19.29 -1.99 -11.73
C VAL A 216 20.59 -1.24 -11.96
N ASP A 217 21.38 -1.66 -12.95
CA ASP A 217 22.39 -0.79 -13.56
C ASP A 217 21.67 0.14 -14.54
N ARG A 218 21.53 1.42 -14.17
CA ARG A 218 20.84 2.42 -14.99
C ARG A 218 21.43 2.59 -16.40
N LYS A 219 22.67 2.14 -16.63
CA LYS A 219 23.33 2.16 -17.94
C LYS A 219 22.86 1.03 -18.87
N LYS A 220 22.14 0.04 -18.34
CA LYS A 220 21.67 -1.14 -19.08
C LYS A 220 20.15 -1.16 -19.11
N LYS A 221 19.57 -0.84 -20.28
CA LYS A 221 18.11 -0.79 -20.45
C LYS A 221 17.43 -2.13 -20.12
N ASP A 222 18.08 -3.26 -20.39
CA ASP A 222 17.54 -4.60 -20.14
C ASP A 222 17.50 -4.98 -18.64
N ASP A 223 18.11 -4.17 -17.77
CA ASP A 223 18.05 -4.39 -16.33
C ASP A 223 16.73 -3.90 -15.70
N TYR A 224 15.95 -3.08 -16.41
CA TYR A 224 14.66 -2.62 -15.90
C TYR A 224 13.62 -3.74 -15.94
N LEU A 225 12.96 -4.00 -14.82
CA LEU A 225 11.76 -4.84 -14.78
C LEU A 225 10.55 -4.04 -15.30
N ASN A 226 9.58 -4.74 -15.88
CA ASN A 226 8.41 -4.12 -16.48
C ASN A 226 7.07 -4.72 -16.01
N ASP A 227 7.09 -5.78 -15.22
CA ASP A 227 5.88 -6.44 -14.73
C ASP A 227 5.79 -6.30 -13.21
N PHE A 228 4.76 -5.60 -12.72
CA PHE A 228 4.58 -5.34 -11.28
C PHE A 228 3.11 -5.32 -10.87
N VAL A 229 2.86 -5.38 -9.58
CA VAL A 229 1.67 -4.78 -8.96
C VAL A 229 2.09 -3.54 -8.16
N CYS A 230 1.13 -2.71 -7.73
CA CYS A 230 1.40 -1.41 -7.10
C CYS A 230 2.41 -1.48 -5.94
N SER A 231 2.26 -2.43 -5.02
CA SER A 231 3.18 -2.57 -3.87
C SER A 231 4.58 -3.03 -4.27
N THR A 232 4.68 -4.01 -5.17
CA THR A 232 5.98 -4.52 -5.63
C THR A 232 6.74 -3.47 -6.44
N PHE A 233 6.02 -2.60 -7.16
CA PHE A 233 6.60 -1.47 -7.88
C PHE A 233 7.23 -0.47 -6.91
N ILE A 234 6.49 -0.05 -5.87
CA ILE A 234 7.04 0.85 -4.83
C ILE A 234 8.25 0.23 -4.16
N GLY A 235 8.17 -1.04 -3.74
CA GLY A 235 9.30 -1.73 -3.14
C GLY A 235 10.52 -1.81 -4.08
N TYR A 236 10.30 -2.04 -5.37
CA TYR A 236 11.35 -2.04 -6.39
C TYR A 236 11.98 -0.65 -6.60
N VAL A 237 11.17 0.41 -6.66
CA VAL A 237 11.63 1.80 -6.78
C VAL A 237 12.49 2.17 -5.57
N LEU A 238 12.04 1.90 -4.35
CA LEU A 238 12.78 2.26 -3.14
C LEU A 238 14.05 1.43 -2.99
N TYR A 239 13.98 0.11 -3.20
CA TYR A 239 15.15 -0.75 -3.15
C TYR A 239 16.26 -0.31 -4.12
N ASN A 240 15.91 0.25 -5.29
CA ASN A 240 16.90 0.70 -6.28
C ASN A 240 17.44 2.11 -6.04
N ASN A 241 16.71 2.97 -5.33
CA ASN A 241 17.01 4.41 -5.31
C ASN A 241 17.21 4.99 -3.91
N VAL A 242 16.85 4.28 -2.85
CA VAL A 242 17.01 4.70 -1.45
C VAL A 242 17.92 3.70 -0.76
N GLU A 243 19.13 4.13 -0.38
CA GLU A 243 20.19 3.26 0.12
C GLU A 243 19.80 2.61 1.45
N SER A 244 19.21 3.40 2.34
CA SER A 244 18.76 2.92 3.66
C SER A 244 17.71 1.82 3.55
N VAL A 245 16.76 1.94 2.61
CA VAL A 245 15.75 0.92 2.34
C VAL A 245 16.39 -0.33 1.74
N SER A 246 17.32 -0.19 0.80
CA SER A 246 18.05 -1.33 0.24
C SER A 246 18.79 -2.11 1.31
N LYS A 247 19.55 -1.41 2.16
CA LYS A 247 20.33 -2.01 3.23
C LYS A 247 19.41 -2.74 4.20
N PHE A 248 18.32 -2.11 4.62
CA PHE A 248 17.31 -2.75 5.47
C PHE A 248 16.72 -4.01 4.82
N PHE A 249 16.44 -3.98 3.52
CA PHE A 249 15.92 -5.15 2.81
C PHE A 249 16.95 -6.28 2.74
N ASP A 250 18.22 -5.96 2.50
CA ASP A 250 19.28 -6.96 2.42
C ASP A 250 19.58 -7.59 3.78
N GLU A 251 19.66 -6.78 4.83
CA GLU A 251 19.91 -7.23 6.22
C GLU A 251 18.78 -8.13 6.75
N ASN A 252 17.53 -7.82 6.39
CA ASN A 252 16.35 -8.54 6.87
C ASN A 252 15.80 -9.53 5.82
N ASN A 253 16.55 -9.78 4.74
CA ASN A 253 16.18 -10.66 3.63
C ASN A 253 14.79 -10.37 3.04
N ILE A 254 14.33 -9.11 3.05
CA ILE A 254 13.02 -8.69 2.54
C ILE A 254 13.02 -8.76 1.01
N LYS A 255 11.98 -9.37 0.44
CA LYS A 255 11.83 -9.51 -1.02
C LYS A 255 10.69 -8.64 -1.51
N TYR A 256 11.01 -7.57 -2.25
CA TYR A 256 10.01 -6.58 -2.67
C TYR A 256 8.92 -7.18 -3.56
N GLU A 257 9.23 -8.25 -4.29
CA GLU A 257 8.29 -8.97 -5.16
C GLU A 257 7.17 -9.70 -4.37
N TYR A 258 7.31 -9.80 -3.05
CA TYR A 258 6.34 -10.41 -2.13
C TYR A 258 5.69 -9.40 -1.18
N MET A 259 5.91 -8.09 -1.38
CA MET A 259 5.36 -7.05 -0.52
C MET A 259 3.88 -6.80 -0.81
N ASN A 260 3.08 -6.78 0.26
CA ASN A 260 1.73 -6.23 0.24
C ASN A 260 1.75 -4.72 0.42
N VAL A 261 0.64 -4.06 0.11
CA VAL A 261 0.48 -2.61 0.28
C VAL A 261 0.76 -2.15 1.71
N THR A 262 0.25 -2.90 2.70
CA THR A 262 0.46 -2.59 4.13
C THR A 262 1.90 -2.76 4.59
N ASP A 263 2.73 -3.53 3.86
CA ASP A 263 4.14 -3.67 4.20
C ASP A 263 4.91 -2.36 3.91
N ILE A 264 4.39 -1.49 3.03
CA ILE A 264 5.01 -0.19 2.71
C ILE A 264 5.04 0.73 3.93
N SER A 265 3.95 0.78 4.72
CA SER A 265 3.89 1.60 5.94
C SER A 265 4.82 1.09 7.05
N LEU A 266 5.38 -0.11 6.88
CA LEU A 266 6.34 -0.72 7.81
C LEU A 266 7.78 -0.60 7.30
N ILE A 267 8.00 -0.05 6.10
CA ILE A 267 9.33 0.36 5.68
C ILE A 267 9.80 1.39 6.70
N PRO A 268 10.95 1.16 7.34
CA PRO A 268 11.29 2.04 8.43
C PRO A 268 11.58 3.46 7.85
N GLY A 269 11.28 4.51 8.62
CA GLY A 269 11.38 5.92 8.20
C GLY A 269 10.12 6.44 7.48
N MET A 270 9.22 5.53 7.11
CA MET A 270 7.90 5.88 6.59
C MET A 270 7.05 6.50 7.70
N THR A 271 6.64 7.76 7.52
CA THR A 271 5.89 8.52 8.53
C THR A 271 4.50 8.86 8.00
N PRO A 272 3.40 8.51 8.71
CA PRO A 272 2.07 8.94 8.30
C PRO A 272 1.95 10.46 8.47
N LEU A 273 1.50 11.16 7.42
CA LEU A 273 1.34 12.61 7.41
C LEU A 273 -0.11 13.01 7.71
N PHE A 274 -1.05 12.49 6.91
CA PHE A 274 -2.47 12.76 7.12
C PHE A 274 -3.36 11.64 6.55
N TYR A 275 -4.54 11.54 7.14
CA TYR A 275 -5.64 10.69 6.69
C TYR A 275 -6.69 11.55 5.97
N SER A 276 -7.30 11.01 4.92
CA SER A 276 -8.47 11.62 4.31
C SER A 276 -9.37 10.58 3.65
N ASN A 277 -10.59 10.99 3.30
CA ASN A 277 -11.31 10.35 2.22
C ASN A 277 -10.82 10.92 0.87
N TRP A 278 -11.24 10.32 -0.24
CA TRP A 278 -10.80 10.77 -1.55
C TRP A 278 -11.38 12.12 -1.95
N ASP A 279 -12.61 12.41 -1.55
CA ASP A 279 -13.32 13.65 -1.86
C ASP A 279 -12.82 14.88 -1.08
N ASN A 280 -12.18 14.67 0.08
CA ASN A 280 -11.64 15.74 0.91
C ASN A 280 -10.11 15.75 0.99
N TYR A 281 -9.42 15.10 0.04
CA TYR A 281 -7.96 15.02 0.02
C TYR A 281 -7.29 16.41 0.05
N LEU A 282 -7.73 17.33 -0.82
CA LEU A 282 -7.12 18.67 -0.92
C LEU A 282 -7.33 19.49 0.37
N GLU A 283 -8.48 19.35 1.02
CA GLU A 283 -8.74 20.00 2.31
C GLU A 283 -7.78 19.48 3.39
N ALA A 284 -7.61 18.16 3.48
CA ALA A 284 -6.69 17.54 4.44
C ALA A 284 -5.22 17.91 4.16
N ALA A 285 -4.81 17.94 2.90
CA ALA A 285 -3.45 18.33 2.51
C ALA A 285 -3.15 19.80 2.85
N ASN A 286 -4.09 20.71 2.60
CA ASN A 286 -3.96 22.12 2.98
C ASN A 286 -3.88 22.28 4.50
N ALA A 287 -4.77 21.63 5.25
CA ALA A 287 -4.75 21.68 6.72
C ALA A 287 -3.42 21.16 7.29
N PHE A 288 -2.89 20.07 6.72
CA PHE A 288 -1.57 19.55 7.09
C PHE A 288 -0.44 20.56 6.80
N VAL A 289 -0.42 21.19 5.63
CA VAL A 289 0.61 22.19 5.27
C VAL A 289 0.50 23.47 6.12
N GLU A 290 -0.71 23.86 6.53
CA GLU A 290 -0.92 24.98 7.46
C GLU A 290 -0.32 24.69 8.85
N GLU A 291 -0.44 23.45 9.32
CA GLU A 291 0.13 22.99 10.59
C GLU A 291 1.66 22.75 10.51
N TYR A 292 2.16 22.30 9.36
CA TYR A 292 3.57 21.96 9.11
C TYR A 292 4.12 22.75 7.90
N PRO A 293 4.49 24.03 8.07
CA PRO A 293 4.86 24.94 6.97
C PRO A 293 6.07 24.49 6.15
N GLU A 294 6.92 23.62 6.67
CA GLU A 294 8.04 23.02 5.94
C GLU A 294 7.57 22.20 4.72
N PHE A 295 6.32 21.71 4.74
CA PHE A 295 5.74 20.97 3.61
C PHE A 295 5.13 21.88 2.53
N LYS A 296 5.11 23.20 2.74
CA LYS A 296 4.51 24.16 1.82
C LYS A 296 5.11 24.14 0.42
N GLU A 297 6.40 23.82 0.29
CA GLU A 297 7.03 23.71 -1.02
C GLU A 297 6.53 22.52 -1.86
N TYR A 298 5.84 21.56 -1.22
CA TYR A 298 5.33 20.35 -1.86
C TYR A 298 3.86 20.45 -2.26
N LEU A 299 3.13 21.48 -1.86
CA LEU A 299 1.74 21.68 -2.27
C LEU A 299 1.69 22.88 -3.21
N SER A 300 1.34 22.63 -4.47
CA SER A 300 1.19 23.68 -5.47
C SER A 300 -0.05 24.52 -5.10
N ASN A 301 0.09 25.85 -5.02
CA ASN A 301 -1.04 26.76 -4.80
C ASN A 301 -2.04 26.73 -5.97
#